data_AF-A0A523QHP4-F1
#
_entry.id   AF-A0A523QHP4-F1
#
_cell.length_a   1.000
_cell.length_b   1.000
_cell.length_c   1.000
_cell.angle_alpha   90.00
_cell.angle_beta   90.00
_cell.angle_gamma   90.00
#
_symmetry.space_group_name_H-M   'P 1'
#
loop_
_entity.id
_entity.type
_entity.pdbx_description
1 polymer ?
#
loop_
_entity_poly.entity_id
_entity_poly.type
_entity_poly.pdbx_seq_one_letter_code
_entity_poly.pdbx_strand_id
1 'polypeptide(L)'
;MKEYEDIYSLDPLFVLAVIKAESHFRKYTISSVGAAGVAQFMPVTAKGMGMKVFLPSYYTAAWQELKIAGRYYREAEEIAAKISFKESEEYNRKRALEMIPYRKLATQHREKANRLFQRYKEELLTQVEDASDEELMGVDQRFVVSLAINACVKLLADNARRLERPDAREIASAYNAGLGRVLEFQGIPFIEETVTFQNRVMNYYREYLSRSSFDSSSSHR
;
A
#
# COMPACT_ATOMS: atom_id res chain seq x y z
N MET A 1 -11.09 23.57 -10.55
CA MET A 1 -11.91 22.60 -11.31
C MET A 1 -11.47 22.42 -12.76
N LYS A 2 -10.87 23.42 -13.43
CA LYS A 2 -10.28 23.23 -14.79
C LYS A 2 -9.20 22.14 -14.90
N GLU A 3 -8.34 21.94 -13.89
CA GLU A 3 -7.28 20.92 -13.97
C GLU A 3 -7.80 19.46 -13.98
N TYR A 4 -9.09 19.26 -13.70
CA TYR A 4 -9.74 17.96 -13.63
C TYR A 4 -10.78 17.75 -14.73
N GLU A 5 -10.95 18.69 -15.68
CA GLU A 5 -11.97 18.60 -16.74
C GLU A 5 -11.79 17.35 -17.63
N ASP A 6 -10.54 16.94 -17.87
CA ASP A 6 -10.22 15.72 -18.63
C ASP A 6 -10.05 14.47 -17.76
N ILE A 7 -10.22 14.60 -16.44
CA ILE A 7 -10.03 13.53 -15.46
C ILE A 7 -11.30 12.68 -15.36
N TYR A 8 -11.15 11.35 -15.31
CA TYR A 8 -12.29 10.45 -15.09
C TYR A 8 -13.07 10.94 -13.87
N SER A 9 -14.38 11.14 -14.02
CA SER A 9 -15.22 11.73 -12.98
C SER A 9 -15.27 10.81 -11.76
N LEU A 10 -14.59 11.21 -10.69
CA LEU A 10 -14.63 10.53 -9.40
C LEU A 10 -15.52 11.31 -8.44
N ASP A 11 -16.30 10.58 -7.65
CA ASP A 11 -17.04 11.17 -6.53
C ASP A 11 -16.04 11.66 -5.45
N PRO A 12 -16.06 12.94 -5.06
CA PRO A 12 -15.21 13.46 -3.99
C PRO A 12 -15.34 12.69 -2.67
N LEU A 13 -16.53 12.16 -2.35
CA LEU A 13 -16.75 11.36 -1.14
C LEU A 13 -16.04 9.99 -1.23
N PHE A 14 -15.91 9.43 -2.43
CA PHE A 14 -15.10 8.22 -2.64
C PHE A 14 -13.61 8.50 -2.44
N VAL A 15 -13.09 9.61 -2.98
CA VAL A 15 -11.70 10.03 -2.76
C VAL A 15 -11.43 10.23 -1.26
N LEU A 16 -12.36 10.88 -0.56
CA LEU A 16 -12.27 11.08 0.89
C LEU A 16 -12.23 9.73 1.64
N ALA A 17 -13.05 8.76 1.22
CA ALA A 17 -13.07 7.42 1.80
C ALA A 17 -11.76 6.65 1.58
N VAL A 18 -11.13 6.80 0.41
CA VAL A 18 -9.80 6.24 0.12
C VAL A 18 -8.76 6.84 1.07
N ILE A 19 -8.67 8.17 1.17
CA ILE A 19 -7.71 8.84 2.07
C ILE A 19 -7.96 8.46 3.54
N LYS A 20 -9.22 8.33 3.95
CA LYS A 20 -9.57 7.86 5.30
C LYS A 20 -9.04 6.45 5.56
N ALA A 21 -9.22 5.54 4.60
CA ALA A 21 -8.75 4.16 4.72
C ALA A 21 -7.23 4.05 4.76
N GLU A 22 -6.53 4.93 4.03
CA GLU A 22 -5.06 4.95 3.98
C GLU A 22 -4.44 5.44 5.30
N SER A 23 -4.85 6.61 5.79
CA SER A 23 -4.13 7.32 6.86
C SER A 23 -5.01 7.80 8.01
N HIS A 24 -6.33 7.64 7.93
CA HIS A 24 -7.27 8.33 8.81
C HIS A 24 -7.07 9.86 8.82
N PHE A 25 -6.65 10.44 7.68
CA PHE A 25 -6.28 11.86 7.50
C PHE A 25 -5.04 12.32 8.28
N ARG A 26 -4.20 11.39 8.76
CA ARG A 26 -3.00 11.74 9.51
C ARG A 26 -1.83 12.03 8.56
N LYS A 27 -1.42 13.31 8.51
CA LYS A 27 -0.34 13.83 7.64
C LYS A 27 0.95 13.03 7.80
N TYR A 28 1.40 12.77 9.02
CA TYR A 28 2.72 12.18 9.29
C TYR A 28 2.72 10.64 9.41
N THR A 29 1.77 9.95 8.78
CA THR A 29 1.71 8.48 8.83
C THR A 29 2.76 7.85 7.92
N ILE A 30 3.52 6.89 8.47
CA ILE A 30 4.46 6.05 7.71
C ILE A 30 4.22 4.57 8.03
N SER A 31 3.98 3.75 7.01
CA SER A 31 3.81 2.30 7.13
C SER A 31 5.11 1.58 7.48
N SER A 32 5.00 0.28 7.81
CA SER A 32 6.15 -0.58 8.12
C SER A 32 7.13 -0.78 6.96
N VAL A 33 6.73 -0.45 5.72
CA VAL A 33 7.56 -0.56 4.51
C VAL A 33 7.75 0.78 3.78
N GLY A 34 7.34 1.89 4.42
CA GLY A 34 7.66 3.25 3.98
C GLY A 34 6.61 3.95 3.12
N ALA A 35 5.39 3.40 2.99
CA ALA A 35 4.25 4.16 2.46
C ALA A 35 4.00 5.38 3.35
N ALA A 36 3.85 6.57 2.78
CA ALA A 36 3.88 7.80 3.57
C ALA A 36 2.81 8.83 3.17
N GLY A 37 2.44 9.68 4.13
CA GLY A 37 1.53 10.79 3.92
C GLY A 37 0.06 10.40 3.99
N VAL A 38 -0.82 11.38 3.76
CA VAL A 38 -2.28 11.20 3.82
C VAL A 38 -2.80 10.14 2.83
N ALA A 39 -2.11 9.98 1.70
CA ALA A 39 -2.46 9.07 0.62
C ALA A 39 -1.63 7.77 0.63
N GLN A 40 -0.73 7.59 1.60
CA GLN A 40 0.14 6.42 1.76
C GLN A 40 0.86 5.98 0.47
N PHE A 41 1.48 6.92 -0.24
CA PHE A 41 2.26 6.55 -1.42
C PHE A 41 3.56 5.84 -1.03
N MET A 42 3.81 4.70 -1.68
CA MET A 42 5.12 4.05 -1.64
C MET A 42 6.20 4.99 -2.20
N PRO A 43 7.42 5.00 -1.65
CA PRO A 43 8.47 5.94 -2.07
C PRO A 43 8.78 5.86 -3.58
N VAL A 44 8.84 4.65 -4.12
CA VAL A 44 9.12 4.41 -5.55
C VAL A 44 7.97 4.88 -6.43
N THR A 45 6.72 4.67 -6.00
CA THR A 45 5.52 5.13 -6.72
C THR A 45 5.48 6.65 -6.80
N ALA A 46 5.65 7.34 -5.66
CA ALA A 46 5.68 8.81 -5.62
C ALA A 46 6.82 9.38 -6.47
N LYS A 47 8.01 8.77 -6.42
CA LYS A 47 9.13 9.15 -7.28
C LYS A 47 8.80 8.97 -8.76
N GLY A 48 8.12 7.88 -9.13
CA GLY A 48 7.64 7.63 -10.50
C GLY A 48 6.60 8.65 -10.97
N MET A 49 5.85 9.25 -10.05
CA MET A 49 4.93 10.37 -10.30
C MET A 49 5.62 11.74 -10.38
N GLY A 50 6.96 11.78 -10.29
CA GLY A 50 7.75 13.01 -10.34
C GLY A 50 7.89 13.73 -9.01
N MET A 51 7.44 13.14 -7.89
CA MET A 51 7.62 13.74 -6.56
C MET A 51 9.07 13.64 -6.08
N LYS A 52 9.53 14.66 -5.36
CA LYS A 52 10.73 14.57 -4.53
C LYS A 52 10.43 13.70 -3.31
N VAL A 53 11.28 12.70 -3.06
CA VAL A 53 11.07 11.68 -2.02
C VAL A 53 12.38 11.43 -1.28
N PHE A 54 12.32 11.35 0.05
CA PHE A 54 13.43 10.87 0.86
C PHE A 54 13.61 9.37 0.60
N LEU A 55 14.70 9.03 -0.11
CA LEU A 55 14.96 7.67 -0.58
C LEU A 55 16.45 7.31 -0.44
N PRO A 56 16.95 7.11 0.79
CA PRO A 56 18.34 6.72 1.02
C PRO A 56 18.62 5.32 0.48
N SER A 57 19.88 5.04 0.13
CA SER A 57 20.28 3.76 -0.50
C SER A 57 19.91 2.53 0.33
N TYR A 58 19.95 2.65 1.66
CA TYR A 58 19.61 1.57 2.57
C TYR A 58 18.11 1.20 2.53
N TYR A 59 17.22 2.08 2.07
CA TYR A 59 15.80 1.72 1.82
C TYR A 59 15.70 0.68 0.71
N THR A 60 16.50 0.83 -0.35
CA THR A 60 16.57 -0.16 -1.43
C THR A 60 17.17 -1.47 -0.92
N ALA A 61 18.18 -1.40 -0.04
CA ALA A 61 18.74 -2.58 0.60
C ALA A 61 17.68 -3.33 1.45
N ALA A 62 16.78 -2.63 2.14
CA ALA A 62 15.69 -3.25 2.90
C ALA A 62 14.80 -4.16 2.01
N TRP A 63 14.45 -3.69 0.80
CA TRP A 63 13.71 -4.49 -0.17
C TRP A 63 14.51 -5.66 -0.73
N GLN A 64 15.82 -5.49 -0.94
CA GLN A 64 16.68 -6.59 -1.36
C GLN A 64 16.73 -7.71 -0.32
N GLU A 65 16.90 -7.34 0.96
CA GLU A 65 16.85 -8.25 2.10
C GLU A 65 15.49 -8.97 2.18
N LEU A 66 14.38 -8.24 2.02
CA LEU A 66 13.04 -8.81 2.00
C LEU A 66 12.84 -9.81 0.84
N LYS A 67 13.37 -9.50 -0.34
CA LYS A 67 13.36 -10.39 -1.52
C LYS A 67 14.20 -11.64 -1.30
N ILE A 68 15.33 -11.53 -0.61
CA ILE A 68 16.16 -12.69 -0.22
C ILE A 68 15.39 -13.57 0.76
N ALA A 69 14.81 -12.97 1.82
CA ALA A 69 13.99 -13.69 2.78
C ALA A 69 12.85 -14.46 2.11
N GLY A 70 12.13 -13.82 1.17
CA GLY A 70 11.06 -14.46 0.41
C GLY A 70 11.52 -15.66 -0.44
N ARG A 71 12.75 -15.64 -0.98
CA ARG A 71 13.31 -16.83 -1.68
C ARG A 71 13.51 -17.99 -0.71
N TYR A 72 14.15 -17.73 0.44
CA TYR A 72 14.38 -18.77 1.44
C TYR A 72 13.09 -19.32 2.06
N TYR A 73 12.05 -18.50 2.26
CA TYR A 73 10.74 -19.00 2.68
C TYR A 73 10.12 -19.94 1.64
N ARG A 74 10.19 -19.61 0.35
CA ARG A 74 9.70 -20.49 -0.72
C ARG A 74 10.42 -21.83 -0.76
N GLU A 75 11.76 -21.82 -0.68
CA GLU A 75 12.54 -23.07 -0.61
C GLU A 75 12.12 -23.93 0.60
N ALA A 76 11.92 -23.30 1.77
CA ALA A 76 11.44 -23.99 2.96
C ALA A 76 10.02 -24.57 2.77
N GLU A 77 9.13 -23.83 2.11
CA GLU A 77 7.76 -24.27 1.81
C GLU A 77 7.73 -25.44 0.82
N GLU A 78 8.58 -25.42 -0.21
CA GLU A 78 8.71 -26.51 -1.17
C GLU A 78 9.21 -27.80 -0.52
N ILE A 79 10.10 -27.70 0.48
CA ILE A 79 10.53 -28.85 1.28
C ILE A 79 9.37 -29.31 2.18
N ALA A 80 8.68 -28.39 2.85
CA ALA A 80 7.56 -28.70 3.74
C ALA A 80 6.41 -29.40 2.99
N ALA A 81 6.13 -29.00 1.75
CA ALA A 81 5.09 -29.58 0.91
C ALA A 81 5.32 -31.08 0.59
N LYS A 82 6.56 -31.57 0.72
CA LYS A 82 6.91 -32.99 0.53
C LYS A 82 6.64 -33.83 1.77
N ILE A 83 6.44 -33.22 2.93
CA ILE A 83 6.14 -33.93 4.18
C ILE A 83 4.68 -34.38 4.15
N SER A 84 4.43 -35.68 4.29
CA SER A 84 3.07 -36.21 4.27
C SER A 84 2.92 -37.52 5.03
N PHE A 85 1.68 -37.87 5.38
CA PHE A 85 1.34 -39.15 6.01
C PHE A 85 1.56 -40.37 5.11
N LYS A 86 1.85 -40.18 3.82
CA LYS A 86 2.15 -41.27 2.88
C LYS A 86 3.63 -41.69 2.91
N GLU A 87 4.49 -40.83 3.42
CA GLU A 87 5.94 -41.04 3.50
C GLU A 87 6.34 -41.65 4.85
N SER A 88 7.52 -42.26 4.91
CA SER A 88 8.05 -42.82 6.17
C SER A 88 8.41 -41.72 7.19
N GLU A 89 8.43 -42.08 8.47
CA GLU A 89 8.87 -41.17 9.54
C GLU A 89 10.29 -40.67 9.31
N GLU A 90 11.20 -41.56 8.90
CA GLU A 90 12.59 -41.21 8.60
C GLU A 90 12.69 -40.19 7.46
N TYR A 91 11.92 -40.39 6.37
CA TYR A 91 11.87 -39.45 5.25
C TYR A 91 11.35 -38.08 5.70
N ASN A 92 10.22 -38.06 6.41
CA ASN A 92 9.60 -36.84 6.91
C ASN A 92 10.54 -36.08 7.86
N ARG A 93 11.23 -36.80 8.75
CA ARG A 93 12.24 -36.20 9.65
C ARG A 93 13.39 -35.59 8.87
N LYS A 94 13.90 -36.27 7.83
CA LYS A 94 14.98 -35.75 6.98
C LYS A 94 14.56 -34.45 6.27
N ARG A 95 13.36 -34.42 5.66
CA ARG A 95 12.82 -33.19 5.02
C ARG A 95 12.67 -32.05 6.03
N ALA A 96 12.15 -32.36 7.23
CA ALA A 96 12.00 -31.36 8.28
C ALA A 96 13.35 -30.74 8.70
N LEU A 97 14.40 -31.55 8.84
CA LEU A 97 15.75 -31.07 9.14
C LEU A 97 16.36 -30.23 8.00
N GLU A 98 16.12 -30.60 6.74
CA GLU A 98 16.55 -29.85 5.56
C GLU A 98 15.89 -28.46 5.48
N MET A 99 14.62 -28.32 5.92
CA MET A 99 13.88 -27.06 5.91
C MET A 99 14.40 -26.02 6.91
N ILE A 100 14.86 -26.45 8.09
CA ILE A 100 15.26 -25.58 9.21
C ILE A 100 16.26 -24.48 8.81
N PRO A 101 17.39 -24.77 8.13
CA PRO A 101 18.36 -23.73 7.76
C PRO A 101 17.75 -22.66 6.83
N TYR A 102 16.89 -23.05 5.88
CA TYR A 102 16.20 -22.10 5.00
C TYR A 102 15.29 -21.16 5.79
N ARG A 103 14.48 -21.69 6.71
CA ARG A 103 13.65 -20.85 7.60
C ARG A 103 14.49 -19.91 8.45
N LYS A 104 15.62 -20.39 8.99
CA LYS A 104 16.54 -19.56 9.79
C LYS A 104 17.11 -18.41 8.97
N LEU A 105 17.62 -18.68 7.77
CA LEU A 105 18.13 -17.65 6.85
C LEU A 105 17.03 -16.67 6.45
N ALA A 106 15.84 -17.16 6.13
CA ALA A 106 14.69 -16.32 5.79
C ALA A 106 14.36 -15.32 6.92
N THR A 107 14.29 -15.79 8.16
CA THR A 107 14.05 -14.96 9.34
C THR A 107 15.16 -13.93 9.54
N GLN A 108 16.44 -14.30 9.41
CA GLN A 108 17.57 -13.37 9.55
C GLN A 108 17.50 -12.21 8.54
N HIS A 109 17.23 -12.53 7.26
CA HIS A 109 17.08 -11.53 6.21
C HIS A 109 15.83 -10.66 6.43
N ARG A 110 14.72 -11.26 6.91
CA ARG A 110 13.50 -10.52 7.27
C ARG A 110 13.75 -9.51 8.39
N GLU A 111 14.43 -9.93 9.46
CA GLU A 111 14.78 -9.04 10.57
C GLU A 111 15.70 -7.91 10.13
N LYS A 112 16.67 -8.21 9.24
CA LYS A 112 17.54 -7.18 8.67
C LYS A 112 16.75 -6.17 7.84
N ALA A 113 15.81 -6.63 7.00
CA ALA A 113 14.92 -5.75 6.25
C ALA A 113 14.08 -4.87 7.19
N ASN A 114 13.48 -5.46 8.24
CA ASN A 114 12.66 -4.74 9.20
C ASN A 114 13.44 -3.66 9.94
N ARG A 115 14.69 -3.93 10.35
CA ARG A 115 15.57 -2.91 10.96
C ARG A 115 15.84 -1.75 10.01
N LEU A 116 16.06 -2.02 8.73
CA LEU A 116 16.32 -0.98 7.73
C LEU A 116 15.06 -0.14 7.44
N PHE A 117 13.88 -0.76 7.36
CA PHE A 117 12.62 -0.02 7.23
C PHE A 117 12.29 0.80 8.48
N GLN A 118 12.58 0.27 9.66
CA GLN A 118 12.38 1.00 10.91
C GLN A 118 13.29 2.24 10.96
N ARG A 119 14.57 2.07 10.63
CA ARG A 119 15.52 3.19 10.49
C ARG A 119 15.01 4.22 9.48
N TYR A 120 14.54 3.78 8.31
CA TYR A 120 13.98 4.66 7.29
C TYR A 120 12.82 5.49 7.83
N LYS A 121 11.89 4.84 8.54
CA LYS A 121 10.73 5.49 9.16
C LYS A 121 11.15 6.54 10.19
N GLU A 122 12.06 6.19 11.09
CA GLU A 122 12.55 7.10 12.13
C GLU A 122 13.26 8.32 11.54
N GLU A 123 14.21 8.11 10.63
CA GLU A 123 14.93 9.22 9.96
C GLU A 123 13.97 10.11 9.15
N LEU A 124 12.99 9.53 8.47
CA LEU A 124 12.02 10.31 7.70
C LEU A 124 11.12 11.13 8.63
N LEU A 125 10.58 10.54 9.70
CA LEU A 125 9.76 11.26 10.68
C LEU A 125 10.49 12.47 11.25
N THR A 126 11.75 12.32 11.64
CA THR A 126 12.54 13.43 12.21
C THR A 126 12.74 14.61 11.26
N GLN A 127 12.57 14.41 9.94
CA GLN A 127 12.74 15.45 8.94
C GLN A 127 11.43 16.09 8.47
N VAL A 128 10.28 15.48 8.76
CA VAL A 128 8.98 15.89 8.22
C VAL A 128 7.98 16.28 9.29
N GLU A 129 8.15 15.79 10.52
CA GLU A 129 7.32 16.20 11.64
C GLU A 129 7.50 17.70 11.89
N ASP A 130 6.37 18.41 12.03
CA ASP A 130 6.28 19.87 12.18
C ASP A 130 6.88 20.74 11.06
N ALA A 131 7.40 20.15 9.99
CA ALA A 131 7.92 20.88 8.84
C ALA A 131 6.79 21.62 8.07
N SER A 132 7.11 22.84 7.63
CA SER A 132 6.28 23.63 6.72
C SER A 132 6.15 22.96 5.34
N ASP A 133 5.12 23.32 4.59
CA ASP A 133 4.95 22.76 3.24
C ASP A 133 6.13 23.15 2.33
N GLU A 134 6.73 24.33 2.50
CA GLU A 134 7.95 24.77 1.79
C GLU A 134 9.17 23.88 2.10
N GLU A 135 9.37 23.50 3.36
CA GLU A 135 10.45 22.57 3.75
C GLU A 135 10.19 21.16 3.22
N LEU A 136 8.94 20.69 3.30
CA LEU A 136 8.53 19.38 2.77
C LEU A 136 8.75 19.28 1.26
N MET A 137 8.58 20.38 0.51
CA MET A 137 8.94 20.43 -0.91
C MET A 137 10.41 20.11 -1.16
N GLY A 138 11.28 20.43 -0.20
CA GLY A 138 12.71 20.15 -0.20
C GLY A 138 13.11 18.76 0.33
N VAL A 139 12.25 18.08 1.08
CA VAL A 139 12.56 16.80 1.75
C VAL A 139 11.78 15.64 1.12
N ASP A 140 10.46 15.61 1.30
CA ASP A 140 9.59 14.54 0.83
C ASP A 140 8.17 15.09 0.58
N GLN A 141 7.81 15.20 -0.70
CA GLN A 141 6.56 15.81 -1.15
C GLN A 141 5.32 14.97 -0.87
N ARG A 142 5.47 13.71 -0.42
CA ARG A 142 4.31 12.89 0.00
C ARG A 142 3.61 13.44 1.24
N PHE A 143 4.28 14.28 2.01
CA PHE A 143 3.71 14.94 3.20
C PHE A 143 3.05 16.29 2.87
N VAL A 144 3.23 16.84 1.66
CA VAL A 144 2.51 18.04 1.21
C VAL A 144 1.08 17.62 0.85
N VAL A 145 0.11 17.98 1.69
CA VAL A 145 -1.25 17.42 1.66
C VAL A 145 -1.94 17.66 0.32
N SER A 146 -1.84 18.87 -0.22
CA SER A 146 -2.45 19.22 -1.52
C SER A 146 -1.87 18.40 -2.67
N LEU A 147 -0.54 18.25 -2.73
CA LEU A 147 0.13 17.43 -3.75
C LEU A 147 -0.25 15.95 -3.62
N ALA A 148 -0.29 15.42 -2.39
CA ALA A 148 -0.66 14.03 -2.14
C ALA A 148 -2.12 13.75 -2.55
N ILE A 149 -3.06 14.65 -2.25
CA ILE A 149 -4.46 14.52 -2.67
C ILE A 149 -4.58 14.59 -4.20
N ASN A 150 -3.93 15.56 -4.84
CA ASN A 150 -3.98 15.70 -6.30
C ASN A 150 -3.39 14.46 -7.01
N ALA A 151 -2.29 13.92 -6.49
CA ALA A 151 -1.71 12.67 -6.99
C ALA A 151 -2.64 11.47 -6.78
N CYS A 152 -3.34 11.40 -5.64
CA CYS A 152 -4.32 10.35 -5.35
C CYS A 152 -5.49 10.38 -6.34
N VAL A 153 -6.09 11.55 -6.55
CA VAL A 153 -7.17 11.74 -7.54
C VAL A 153 -6.72 11.31 -8.94
N LYS A 154 -5.53 11.76 -9.37
CA LYS A 154 -4.98 11.40 -10.68
C LYS A 154 -4.76 9.89 -10.82
N LEU A 155 -4.22 9.23 -9.79
CA LEU A 155 -4.00 7.78 -9.82
C LEU A 155 -5.32 7.00 -9.84
N LEU A 156 -6.29 7.37 -8.99
CA LEU A 156 -7.61 6.74 -8.97
C LEU A 156 -8.31 6.89 -10.33
N ALA A 157 -8.21 8.06 -10.95
CA ALA A 157 -8.81 8.33 -12.26
C ALA A 157 -8.09 7.57 -13.38
N ASP A 158 -6.76 7.48 -13.36
CA ASP A 158 -6.01 6.65 -14.33
C ASP A 158 -6.41 5.19 -14.23
N ASN A 159 -6.50 4.65 -13.00
CA ASN A 159 -7.00 3.30 -12.77
C ASN A 159 -8.40 3.13 -13.34
N ALA A 160 -9.32 4.05 -13.04
CA ALA A 160 -10.70 4.00 -13.53
C ALA A 160 -10.77 4.01 -15.07
N ARG A 161 -9.93 4.77 -15.77
CA ARG A 161 -9.92 4.76 -17.25
C ARG A 161 -9.44 3.44 -17.85
N ARG A 162 -8.62 2.68 -17.12
CA ARG A 162 -7.91 1.51 -17.62
C ARG A 162 -8.53 0.18 -17.19
N LEU A 163 -9.43 0.22 -16.21
CA LEU A 163 -10.20 -0.94 -15.78
C LEU A 163 -11.33 -1.22 -16.77
N GLU A 164 -11.62 -2.50 -16.98
CA GLU A 164 -12.75 -2.93 -17.82
C GLU A 164 -14.10 -2.56 -17.19
N ARG A 165 -14.17 -2.57 -15.85
CA ARG A 165 -15.39 -2.29 -15.07
C ARG A 165 -15.08 -1.35 -13.90
N PRO A 166 -14.94 -0.04 -14.17
CA PRO A 166 -14.45 0.93 -13.18
C PRO A 166 -15.48 1.29 -12.11
N ASP A 167 -15.83 0.34 -11.25
CA ASP A 167 -16.59 0.57 -10.04
C ASP A 167 -15.68 0.98 -8.88
N ALA A 168 -16.27 1.52 -7.82
CA ALA A 168 -15.52 2.00 -6.65
C ALA A 168 -14.65 0.91 -5.99
N ARG A 169 -15.06 -0.36 -6.08
CA ARG A 169 -14.32 -1.49 -5.49
C ARG A 169 -13.10 -1.82 -6.32
N GLU A 170 -13.24 -1.95 -7.64
CA GLU A 170 -12.12 -2.22 -8.55
C GLU A 170 -11.10 -1.08 -8.52
N ILE A 171 -11.57 0.17 -8.52
CA ILE A 171 -10.70 1.35 -8.45
C ILE A 171 -9.92 1.36 -7.12
N ALA A 172 -10.59 1.12 -5.99
CA ALA A 172 -9.93 1.05 -4.68
C ALA A 172 -8.94 -0.12 -4.58
N SER A 173 -9.29 -1.28 -5.14
CA SER A 173 -8.40 -2.43 -5.21
C SER A 173 -7.20 -2.18 -6.11
N ALA A 174 -7.37 -1.49 -7.25
CA ALA A 174 -6.28 -1.10 -8.14
C ALA A 174 -5.34 -0.08 -7.49
N TYR A 175 -5.88 0.81 -6.66
CA TYR A 175 -5.07 1.74 -5.86
C TYR A 175 -4.17 1.01 -4.85
N ASN A 176 -4.74 0.07 -4.10
CA ASN A 176 -4.03 -0.65 -3.04
C ASN A 176 -3.08 -1.75 -3.57
N ALA A 177 -3.57 -2.63 -4.45
CA ALA A 177 -2.81 -3.78 -4.95
C ALA A 177 -1.97 -3.47 -6.19
N GLY A 178 -2.24 -2.34 -6.84
CA GLY A 178 -1.71 -1.96 -8.14
C GLY A 178 -2.61 -2.44 -9.29
N LEU A 179 -2.84 -1.56 -10.27
CA LEU A 179 -3.69 -1.81 -11.43
C LEU A 179 -3.33 -3.09 -12.19
N GLY A 180 -2.03 -3.36 -12.40
CA GLY A 180 -1.59 -4.55 -13.12
C GLY A 180 -2.09 -5.87 -12.50
N ARG A 181 -2.19 -5.93 -11.16
CA ARG A 181 -2.74 -7.11 -10.47
C ARG A 181 -4.23 -7.26 -10.69
N VAL A 182 -4.98 -6.16 -10.64
CA VAL A 182 -6.44 -6.20 -10.87
C VAL A 182 -6.75 -6.64 -12.31
N LEU A 183 -5.96 -6.16 -13.28
CA LEU A 183 -6.08 -6.60 -14.67
C LEU A 183 -5.70 -8.08 -14.85
N GLU A 184 -4.62 -8.54 -14.22
CA GLU A 184 -4.19 -9.95 -14.27
C GLU A 184 -5.26 -10.90 -13.70
N PHE A 185 -5.91 -10.52 -12.61
CA PHE A 185 -6.98 -11.30 -11.97
C PHE A 185 -8.36 -11.09 -12.62
N GLN A 186 -8.46 -10.23 -13.64
CA GLN A 186 -9.74 -9.82 -14.25
C GLN A 186 -10.78 -9.39 -13.20
N GLY A 187 -10.31 -8.69 -12.17
CA GLY A 187 -11.13 -8.31 -11.01
C GLY A 187 -10.31 -8.20 -9.73
N ILE A 188 -11.00 -8.24 -8.59
CA ILE A 188 -10.40 -8.02 -7.27
C ILE A 188 -9.53 -9.24 -6.88
N PRO A 189 -8.22 -9.07 -6.64
CA PRO A 189 -7.36 -10.17 -6.23
C PRO A 189 -7.73 -10.65 -4.81
N PHE A 190 -7.71 -11.96 -4.58
CA PHE A 190 -7.96 -12.58 -3.26
C PHE A 190 -6.75 -12.44 -2.33
N ILE A 191 -6.35 -11.20 -2.06
CA ILE A 191 -5.30 -10.82 -1.11
C ILE A 191 -5.99 -10.22 0.11
N GLU A 192 -5.73 -10.80 1.29
CA GLU A 192 -6.40 -10.41 2.54
C GLU A 192 -6.33 -8.90 2.81
N GLU A 193 -5.15 -8.30 2.64
CA GLU A 193 -4.96 -6.85 2.79
C GLU A 193 -5.82 -6.04 1.82
N THR A 194 -5.87 -6.45 0.55
CA THR A 194 -6.64 -5.76 -0.49
C THR A 194 -8.14 -5.84 -0.25
N VAL A 195 -8.63 -7.02 0.14
CA VAL A 195 -10.04 -7.21 0.51
C VAL A 195 -10.38 -6.37 1.74
N THR A 196 -9.52 -6.36 2.75
CA THR A 196 -9.69 -5.56 3.97
C THR A 196 -9.69 -4.06 3.66
N PHE A 197 -8.75 -3.60 2.83
CA PHE A 197 -8.67 -2.20 2.39
C PHE A 197 -9.94 -1.77 1.66
N GLN A 198 -10.37 -2.55 0.66
CA GLN A 198 -11.59 -2.28 -0.09
C GLN A 198 -12.80 -2.18 0.85
N ASN A 199 -12.97 -3.14 1.76
CA ASN A 199 -14.09 -3.14 2.70
C ASN A 199 -14.11 -1.87 3.56
N ARG A 200 -12.95 -1.41 4.03
CA ARG A 200 -12.84 -0.13 4.78
C ARG A 200 -13.26 1.07 3.92
N VAL A 201 -12.76 1.17 2.68
CA VAL A 201 -13.12 2.25 1.75
C VAL A 201 -14.63 2.26 1.51
N MET A 202 -15.23 1.12 1.19
CA MET A 202 -16.66 1.04 0.91
C MET A 202 -17.53 1.36 2.12
N ASN A 203 -17.08 1.01 3.33
CA ASN A 203 -17.77 1.38 4.56
C ASN A 203 -17.76 2.91 4.79
N TYR A 204 -16.60 3.55 4.67
CA TYR A 204 -16.51 5.01 4.80
C TYR A 204 -17.27 5.73 3.70
N TYR A 205 -17.23 5.23 2.46
CA TYR A 205 -17.92 5.85 1.35
C TYR A 205 -19.44 5.84 1.54
N ARG A 206 -20.01 4.70 1.98
CA ARG A 206 -21.44 4.62 2.34
C ARG A 206 -21.80 5.55 3.49
N GLU A 207 -20.96 5.63 4.51
CA GLU A 207 -21.15 6.55 5.64
C GLU A 207 -21.22 8.01 5.15
N TYR A 208 -20.31 8.42 4.28
CA TYR A 208 -20.29 9.79 3.74
C TYR A 208 -21.50 10.09 2.85
N LEU A 209 -21.89 9.15 1.97
CA LEU A 209 -23.11 9.29 1.17
C LEU A 209 -24.36 9.46 2.04
N SER A 210 -24.48 8.66 3.11
CA SER A 210 -25.64 8.73 4.02
C SER A 210 -25.75 10.10 4.70
N ARG A 211 -24.63 10.66 5.17
CA ARG A 211 -24.60 11.99 5.81
C ARG A 211 -24.91 13.11 4.82
N SER A 212 -24.35 13.05 3.62
CA SER A 212 -24.60 14.04 2.56
C SER A 212 -26.08 14.06 2.13
N SER A 213 -26.71 12.89 2.05
CA SER A 213 -28.15 12.78 1.76
C SER A 213 -29.04 13.36 2.86
N PHE A 214 -28.60 13.29 4.12
CA PHE A 214 -29.33 13.86 5.26
C PHE A 214 -29.25 15.39 5.28
N ASP A 215 -28.06 15.96 5.06
CA ASP A 215 -27.86 17.42 5.07
C ASP A 215 -28.62 18.13 3.93
N SER A 216 -28.68 17.52 2.76
CA SER A 216 -29.45 18.04 1.60
C SER A 216 -30.97 18.02 1.84
N SER A 217 -31.48 17.05 2.60
CA SER A 217 -32.90 16.97 2.98
C SER A 217 -33.29 17.89 4.15
N SER A 218 -32.33 18.28 4.99
CA SER A 218 -32.53 19.13 6.17
C SER A 218 -32.42 20.63 5.86
N SER A 219 -31.76 21.00 4.76
CA SER A 219 -31.59 22.39 4.28
C SER A 219 -32.75 22.89 3.40
N HIS A 220 -33.77 22.05 3.15
CA HIS A 220 -35.00 22.39 2.42
C HIS A 220 -36.24 22.45 3.33
N ARG A 221 -36.08 22.69 4.64
CA ARG A 221 -37.19 22.90 5.59
C ARG A 221 -37.11 24.27 6.24
#